data_AF-A0A291RGS7-F1
#
_entry.id   AF-A0A291RGS7-F1
#
_cell.length_a   1.000
_cell.length_b   1.000
_cell.length_c   1.000
_cell.angle_alpha   90.00
_cell.angle_beta   90.00
_cell.angle_gamma   90.00
#
_symmetry.space_group_name_H-M   'P 1'
#
loop_
_entity.id
_entity.type
_entity.pdbx_description
1 polymer ?
#
loop_
_entity_poly.entity_id
_entity_poly.type
_entity_poly.pdbx_seq_one_letter_code
_entity_poly.pdbx_strand_id
1 'polypeptide(L)' 'MIGFDEYLVVRNDEEQYSVWPSARPVPDGWTATGVRGGRDECLAHIDEVWTDIRPKSVRDRLGSAD' A
#
# COMPACT_ATOMS: atom_id res chain seq x y z
N MET A 1 7.05 -21.51 9.37
CA MET A 1 6.61 -20.12 9.12
C MET A 1 7.60 -19.54 8.12
N ILE A 2 7.23 -19.38 6.84
CA ILE A 2 8.12 -18.74 5.86
C ILE A 2 7.99 -17.24 6.09
N GLY A 3 8.82 -16.70 6.99
CA GLY A 3 8.99 -15.26 7.12
C GLY A 3 9.97 -14.81 6.05
N PHE A 4 9.63 -13.77 5.29
CA PHE A 4 10.63 -13.07 4.50
C PHE A 4 11.37 -12.11 5.44
N ASP A 5 12.70 -12.01 5.30
CA ASP A 5 13.51 -11.10 6.13
C ASP A 5 13.18 -9.63 5.91
N GLU A 6 12.60 -9.29 4.74
CA GLU A 6 12.24 -7.93 4.37
C GLU A 6 11.00 -7.89 3.48
N TYR A 7 10.16 -6.90 3.77
CA TYR A 7 8.98 -6.53 3.00
C TYR A 7 9.14 -5.09 2.52
N LEU A 8 8.40 -4.75 1.47
CA LEU A 8 8.23 -3.39 0.99
C LEU A 8 6.76 -3.02 1.02
N VAL A 9 6.50 -1.73 1.17
CA VAL A 9 5.17 -1.17 0.96
C VAL A 9 4.98 -0.90 -0.53
N VAL A 10 3.90 -1.45 -1.08
CA VAL A 10 3.48 -1.23 -2.45
C VAL A 10 2.16 -0.48 -2.47
N ARG A 11 1.97 0.31 -3.52
CA ARG A 11 0.75 1.07 -3.78
C ARG A 11 0.26 0.82 -5.20
N ASN A 12 -1.05 0.70 -5.38
CA ASN A 12 -1.66 0.63 -6.71
C ASN A 12 -2.23 1.99 -7.16
N ASP A 13 -2.75 2.02 -8.39
CA ASP A 13 -3.34 3.22 -8.99
C ASP A 13 -4.58 3.74 -8.23
N GLU A 14 -5.25 2.87 -7.49
CA GLU A 14 -6.41 3.20 -6.63
C GLU A 14 -6.01 3.76 -5.26
N GLU A 15 -4.72 4.03 -5.04
CA GLU A 15 -4.14 4.50 -3.77
C GLU A 15 -4.30 3.51 -2.61
N GLN A 16 -4.46 2.23 -2.90
CA GLN A 16 -4.48 1.17 -1.90
C GLN A 16 -3.05 0.75 -1.58
N TYR A 17 -2.77 0.54 -0.31
CA TYR A 17 -1.47 0.12 0.18
C TYR A 17 -1.48 -1.35 0.57
N SER A 18 -0.37 -2.05 0.33
CA SER A 18 -0.17 -3.44 0.74
C SER A 18 1.29 -3.71 1.06
N VAL A 19 1.55 -4.77 1.80
CA VAL A 19 2.91 -5.28 2.04
C VAL A 19 3.26 -6.37 1.04
N TRP A 20 4.44 -6.27 0.42
CA TRP A 20 4.94 -7.23 -0.55
C TRP A 20 6.34 -7.72 -0.16
N PRO A 21 6.68 -9.01 -0.31
CA PRO A 21 8.02 -9.50 -0.01
C PRO A 21 9.09 -8.91 -0.92
N SER A 22 10.22 -8.44 -0.37
CA SER A 22 11.29 -7.82 -1.16
C SER A 22 12.04 -8.79 -2.07
N ALA A 23 12.01 -10.08 -1.72
CA ALA A 23 12.57 -11.15 -2.53
C ALA A 23 11.77 -11.46 -3.82
N ARG A 24 10.60 -10.83 -4.04
CA ARG A 24 9.77 -11.06 -5.22
C ARG A 24 9.64 -9.80 -6.07
N PRO A 25 9.61 -9.93 -7.42
CA PRO A 25 9.29 -8.81 -8.28
C PRO A 25 7.91 -8.24 -7.94
N VAL A 26 7.77 -6.93 -8.04
CA VAL A 26 6.49 -6.23 -7.82
C VAL A 26 5.56 -6.55 -8.98
N PRO A 27 4.30 -6.96 -8.74
CA PRO A 27 3.33 -7.23 -9.81
C PRO A 27 3.01 -5.99 -10.63
N ASP A 28 2.59 -6.20 -11.88
CA ASP A 28 2.08 -5.13 -12.74
C ASP A 28 0.89 -4.40 -12.07
N GLY A 29 0.83 -3.08 -12.21
CA GLY A 29 -0.18 -2.23 -11.57
C GLY A 29 0.10 -1.90 -10.10
N TRP A 30 1.22 -2.37 -9.55
CA TRP A 30 1.72 -1.99 -8.23
C TRP A 30 3.07 -1.30 -8.33
N THR A 31 3.30 -0.31 -7.47
CA THR A 31 4.54 0.45 -7.40
C THR A 31 5.07 0.44 -5.97
N ALA A 32 6.36 0.17 -5.79
CA ALA A 32 7.00 0.28 -4.48
C ALA A 32 7.07 1.74 -4.03
N THR A 33 6.66 2.02 -2.79
CA THR A 33 6.65 3.39 -2.25
C THR A 33 8.03 3.85 -1.76
N GLY A 34 9.01 2.94 -1.71
CA GLY A 34 10.35 3.18 -1.18
C GLY A 34 10.52 2.78 0.28
N VAL A 35 9.42 2.45 0.98
CA VAL A 35 9.47 1.92 2.36
C VAL A 35 9.73 0.42 2.33
N ARG A 36 10.69 -0.02 3.15
CA ARG A 36 11.12 -1.41 3.32
C ARG A 36 11.51 -1.68 4.76
N GLY A 37 11.34 -2.92 5.22
CA GLY A 37 11.71 -3.34 6.56
C GLY A 37 11.02 -4.62 6.97
N GLY A 38 10.89 -4.83 8.27
CA GLY A 38 10.10 -5.93 8.82
C GLY A 38 8.63 -5.81 8.41
N ARG A 39 7.91 -6.94 8.40
CA ARG A 39 6.48 -6.96 8.07
C ARG A 39 5.69 -5.97 8.93
N ASP A 40 5.96 -5.96 10.24
CA ASP A 40 5.23 -5.14 11.20
C ASP A 40 5.56 -3.64 11.06
N GLU A 41 6.82 -3.30 10.73
CA GLU A 41 7.21 -1.92 10.41
C GLU A 41 6.51 -1.41 9.15
N CYS A 42 6.45 -2.23 8.10
CA CYS A 42 5.73 -1.90 6.87
C CYS A 42 4.23 -1.73 7.11
N LEU A 43 3.63 -2.58 7.96
CA LEU A 43 2.22 -2.46 8.32
C LEU A 43 1.93 -1.22 9.17
N ALA A 44 2.80 -0.90 10.13
CA ALA A 44 2.68 0.31 10.93
C ALA A 44 2.76 1.57 10.05
N HIS A 45 3.67 1.59 9.06
CA HIS A 45 3.73 2.67 8.09
C HIS A 45 2.43 2.79 7.28
N ILE A 46 1.88 1.67 6.81
CA ILE A 46 0.60 1.66 6.07
C ILE A 46 -0.53 2.23 6.93
N ASP A 47 -0.62 1.84 8.20
CA ASP A 47 -1.63 2.33 9.14
C ASP A 47 -1.51 3.84 9.38
N GLU A 48 -0.27 4.36 9.43
CA GLU A 48 0.00 5.79 9.58
C GLU A 48 -0.35 6.61 8.32
N VAL A 49 -0.05 6.10 7.13
CA VAL A 49 -0.24 6.86 5.88
C VAL A 49 -1.63 6.66 5.25
N TRP A 50 -2.27 5.51 5.49
CA TRP A 50 -3.57 5.17 4.92
C TRP A 50 -4.72 5.54 5.85
N THR A 51 -4.77 6.82 6.23
CA THR A 51 -5.76 7.37 7.18
C THR A 51 -7.18 7.50 6.62
N ASP A 52 -7.34 7.47 5.29
CA ASP A 52 -8.64 7.50 4.61
C ASP A 52 -8.76 6.28 3.70
N ILE A 53 -9.37 5.21 4.24
CA ILE A 53 -9.57 3.91 3.56
C ILE A 53 -10.59 4.02 2.40
N ARG A 54 -11.27 5.16 2.22
CA ARG A 54 -12.23 5.31 1.13
C ARG A 54 -11.50 5.20 -0.21
N PRO A 55 -11.92 4.28 -1.11
CA PRO A 55 -11.35 4.20 -2.45
C PRO A 55 -11.46 5.55 -3.14
N LYS A 56 -10.41 5.97 -3.87
CA LYS A 56 -10.39 7.22 -4.64
C LYS A 56 -11.66 7.41 -5.50
N SER A 57 -12.13 6.33 -6.11
CA SER A 57 -13.36 6.26 -6.91
C SER A 57 -14.64 6.66 -6.19
N VAL A 58 -14.69 6.55 -4.86
CA VAL A 58 -15.82 7.02 -4.03
C VAL A 58 -15.70 8.51 -3.73
N ARG A 59 -14.47 9.03 -3.59
CA ARG A 59 -14.22 10.45 -3.32
C ARG A 59 -14.58 11.32 -4.52
N ASP A 60 -14.26 10.87 -5.74
CA ASP A 60 -14.60 11.59 -6.97
C ASP A 60 -16.12 11.70 -7.20
N ARG A 61 -16.92 10.75 -6.70
CA ARG A 61 -18.39 10.79 -6.82
C ARG A 61 -19.08 11.74 -5.84
N LEU A 62 -18.44 12.08 -4.72
CA LEU A 62 -18.99 13.00 -3.72
C LEU A 62 -18.50 14.46 -3.89
N GLY A 63 -17.55 14.71 -4.80
CA GLY A 63 -17.09 16.05 -5.17
C GLY A 63 -17.90 16.72 -6.29
N SER A 64 -18.93 16.06 -6.82
CA SER A 64 -19.87 16.61 -7.81
C SER A 64 -21.29 16.59 -7.24
N ALA A 65 -21.55 17.48 -6.30
CA ALA A 65 -22.89 17.91 -5.95
C ALA A 65 -22.82 19.43 -5.73
N ASP A 66 -23.04 20.18 -6.82
CA ASP A 66 -23.50 21.56 -6.77
C ASP A 66 -24.94 21.63 -6.24
#